data_AF-A0A5K1CNH8-F1
#
_entry.id   AF-A0A5K1CNH8-F1
#
_cell.length_a   1.000
_cell.length_b   1.000
_cell.length_c   1.000
_cell.angle_alpha   90.00
_cell.angle_beta   90.00
_cell.angle_gamma   90.00
#
_symmetry.space_group_name_H-M   'P 1'
#
loop_
_entity.id
_entity.type
_entity.pdbx_description
1 polymer ?
#
loop_
_entity_poly.entity_id
_entity_poly.type
_entity_poly.pdbx_seq_one_letter_code
_entity_poly.pdbx_strand_id
1 'polypeptide(L)'
;KLPPAFVLNHLKINGSTERATVEDHSGKLWHMDLVKTINGSVSLSGKSWMEFVMGHRLEIGDFLVFQYYGNFNFMARVFDHSNCEKKVYVGEASRNAKSRDAANSFKTRKPSFMKKIRGLKHEVL
;
A
#
# COMPACT_ATOMS: atom_id res chain seq x y z
N LYS A 1 2.64 6.97 -6.88
CA LYS A 1 1.48 7.66 -7.48
C LYS A 1 0.30 6.69 -7.58
N LEU A 2 -0.90 7.13 -7.20
CA LEU A 2 -2.13 6.36 -7.34
C LEU A 2 -2.72 6.52 -8.75
N PRO A 3 -3.48 5.54 -9.26
CA PRO A 3 -4.06 5.62 -10.59
C PRO A 3 -5.09 6.75 -10.71
N PRO A 4 -5.05 7.60 -11.75
CA PRO A 4 -5.93 8.77 -11.85
C PRO A 4 -7.42 8.45 -11.73
N ALA A 5 -7.91 7.43 -12.46
CA ALA A 5 -9.31 7.02 -12.39
C ALA A 5 -9.73 6.56 -10.98
N PHE A 6 -8.81 5.95 -10.22
CA PHE A 6 -9.09 5.55 -8.84
C PHE A 6 -9.25 6.78 -7.95
N VAL A 7 -8.36 7.76 -8.10
CA VAL A 7 -8.43 9.03 -7.36
C VAL A 7 -9.77 9.72 -7.62
N LEU A 8 -10.14 9.92 -8.89
CA LEU A 8 -11.34 10.64 -9.28
C LEU A 8 -12.64 9.99 -8.75
N ASN A 9 -12.70 8.66 -8.78
CA ASN A 9 -13.93 7.93 -8.42
C ASN A 9 -14.07 7.66 -6.93
N HIS A 10 -12.94 7.59 -6.19
CA HIS A 10 -12.95 7.02 -4.84
C HIS A 10 -12.31 7.90 -3.77
N LEU A 11 -11.49 8.89 -4.13
CA LEU A 11 -10.76 9.73 -3.19
C LEU A 11 -11.21 11.19 -3.27
N LYS A 12 -12.07 11.59 -2.33
CA LYS A 12 -12.52 12.99 -2.19
C LYS A 12 -11.54 13.80 -1.36
N ILE A 13 -10.44 14.20 -1.98
CA ILE A 13 -9.42 15.06 -1.35
C ILE A 13 -9.87 16.51 -1.47
N ASN A 14 -10.23 17.12 -0.34
CA ASN A 14 -10.81 18.48 -0.30
C ASN A 14 -9.74 19.59 -0.39
N GLY A 15 -8.47 19.26 -0.12
CA GLY A 15 -7.34 20.19 -0.20
C GLY A 15 -6.16 19.67 -1.03
N SER A 16 -4.94 19.98 -0.57
CA SER A 16 -3.70 19.44 -1.15
C SER A 16 -3.21 18.18 -0.44
N THR A 17 -3.67 17.91 0.78
CA THR A 17 -3.24 16.77 1.61
C THR A 17 -4.41 16.17 2.36
N GLU A 18 -4.44 14.84 2.47
CA GLU A 18 -5.32 14.07 3.36
C GLU A 18 -4.50 13.01 4.10
N ARG A 19 -5.03 12.46 5.21
CA ARG A 19 -4.41 11.31 5.88
C ARG A 19 -5.06 10.00 5.44
N ALA A 20 -4.22 9.02 5.11
CA ALA A 20 -4.62 7.66 4.85
C ALA A 20 -4.14 6.72 5.94
N THR A 21 -4.94 5.71 6.23
CA THR A 21 -4.54 4.58 7.06
C THR A 21 -4.32 3.38 6.14
N VAL A 22 -3.13 2.80 6.22
CA VAL A 22 -2.74 1.61 5.46
C VAL A 22 -2.44 0.49 6.44
N GLU A 23 -3.18 -0.59 6.38
CA GLU A 23 -2.90 -1.83 7.13
C GLU A 23 -2.01 -2.73 6.27
N ASP A 24 -0.91 -3.24 6.82
CA ASP A 24 -0.11 -4.27 6.14
C ASP A 24 -0.63 -5.69 6.43
N HIS A 25 -0.04 -6.69 5.78
CA HIS A 25 -0.46 -8.09 5.97
C HIS A 25 -0.24 -8.62 7.40
N SER A 26 0.53 -7.92 8.24
CA SER A 26 0.76 -8.27 9.66
C SER A 26 -0.30 -7.65 10.57
N GLY A 27 -1.18 -6.82 10.03
CA GLY A 27 -2.19 -6.06 10.79
C GLY A 27 -1.65 -4.75 11.36
N LYS A 28 -0.41 -4.36 11.06
CA LYS A 28 0.15 -3.09 11.52
C LYS A 28 -0.42 -1.94 10.70
N LEU A 29 -0.83 -0.89 11.40
CA LEU A 29 -1.37 0.33 10.81
C LEU A 29 -0.27 1.36 10.54
N TRP A 30 -0.33 1.97 9.37
CA TRP A 30 0.58 3.00 8.89
C TRP A 30 -0.22 4.24 8.51
N HIS A 31 0.08 5.38 9.13
CA HIS A 31 -0.59 6.65 8.85
C HIS A 31 0.23 7.46 7.86
N MET A 32 -0.22 7.50 6.62
CA MET A 32 0.51 8.11 5.51
C MET A 32 -0.20 9.37 5.02
N ASP A 33 0.55 10.28 4.42
CA ASP A 33 -0.04 11.45 3.77
C ASP A 33 -0.41 11.11 2.33
N LEU A 34 -1.59 11.51 1.90
CA LEU A 34 -2.00 11.55 0.49
C LEU A 34 -1.85 12.97 -0.01
N VAL A 35 -0.82 13.21 -0.81
CA VAL A 35 -0.54 14.53 -1.37
C VAL A 35 -1.07 14.61 -2.79
N LYS A 36 -1.94 15.57 -3.05
CA LYS A 36 -2.47 15.95 -4.36
C LYS A 36 -1.65 17.11 -4.92
N THR A 37 -1.03 16.88 -6.07
CA THR A 37 -0.30 17.91 -6.81
C THR A 37 -1.25 18.79 -7.63
N ILE A 38 -0.75 19.93 -8.11
CA ILE A 38 -1.52 20.91 -8.91
C ILE A 38 -2.12 20.27 -10.18
N ASN A 39 -1.40 19.32 -10.79
CA ASN A 39 -1.90 18.56 -11.95
C ASN A 39 -2.89 17.42 -11.60
N GLY A 40 -3.34 17.33 -10.34
CA GLY A 40 -4.33 16.35 -9.89
C GLY A 40 -3.79 14.95 -9.59
N SER A 41 -2.49 14.70 -9.76
CA SER A 41 -1.87 13.42 -9.35
C SER A 41 -1.84 13.30 -7.83
N VAL A 42 -2.13 12.10 -7.31
CA VAL A 42 -2.10 11.82 -5.87
C VAL A 42 -1.06 10.75 -5.57
N SER A 43 -0.29 10.91 -4.49
CA SER A 43 0.69 9.93 -4.02
C SER A 43 0.66 9.76 -2.50
N LEU A 44 0.98 8.56 -2.04
CA LEU A 44 1.38 8.32 -0.66
C LEU A 44 2.74 8.99 -0.42
N SER A 45 2.87 9.68 0.71
CA SER A 45 4.01 10.48 1.10
C SER A 45 4.14 10.55 2.63
N GLY A 46 5.09 11.35 3.11
CA GLY A 46 5.36 11.56 4.52
C GLY A 46 6.32 10.53 5.12
N LYS A 47 6.67 10.74 6.39
CA LYS A 47 7.67 9.91 7.11
C LYS A 47 7.27 8.44 7.17
N SER A 48 6.01 8.15 7.47
CA SER A 48 5.52 6.77 7.59
C SER A 48 5.46 6.02 6.26
N TRP A 49 5.41 6.72 5.12
CA TRP A 49 5.63 6.07 3.82
C TRP A 49 7.08 5.57 3.70
N MET A 50 8.05 6.37 4.11
CA MET A 50 9.47 5.97 4.08
C MET A 50 9.76 4.83 5.06
N GLU A 51 9.18 4.87 6.26
CA GLU A 51 9.26 3.76 7.22
C GLU A 51 8.60 2.48 6.70
N PHE A 52 7.48 2.60 5.98
CA PHE A 52 6.83 1.47 5.31
C PHE A 52 7.75 0.85 4.25
N VAL A 53 8.37 1.69 3.40
CA VAL A 53 9.34 1.28 2.37
C VAL A 53 10.52 0.53 2.99
N MET A 54 11.11 1.08 4.06
CA MET A 54 12.24 0.44 4.75
C MET A 54 11.83 -0.86 5.44
N GLY A 55 10.71 -0.85 6.17
CA GLY A 55 10.23 -2.02 6.93
C GLY A 55 9.83 -3.20 6.05
N HIS A 56 9.34 -2.93 4.83
CA HIS A 56 8.97 -3.96 3.85
C HIS A 56 10.10 -4.28 2.85
N ARG A 57 11.27 -3.64 2.98
CA ARG A 57 12.40 -3.76 2.03
C ARG A 57 11.93 -3.62 0.59
N LEU A 58 11.18 -2.55 0.33
CA LEU A 58 10.70 -2.25 -1.01
C LEU A 58 11.86 -1.86 -1.91
N GLU A 59 11.93 -2.51 -3.06
CA GLU A 59 12.92 -2.31 -4.11
C GLU A 59 12.24 -1.92 -5.41
N ILE A 60 13.02 -1.41 -6.37
CA ILE A 60 12.52 -1.15 -7.71
C ILE A 60 12.12 -2.47 -8.36
N GLY A 61 10.90 -2.54 -8.90
CA GLY A 61 10.33 -3.74 -9.49
C GLY A 61 9.32 -4.46 -8.59
N ASP A 62 9.35 -4.18 -7.28
CA ASP A 62 8.27 -4.56 -6.39
C ASP A 62 6.99 -3.81 -6.75
N PHE A 63 5.85 -4.42 -6.42
CA PHE A 63 4.56 -3.79 -6.59
C PHE A 63 3.67 -4.00 -5.37
N LEU A 64 2.88 -2.97 -5.08
CA LEU A 64 1.91 -2.98 -4.00
C LEU A 64 0.53 -3.22 -4.59
N VAL A 65 -0.24 -4.08 -3.93
CA VAL A 65 -1.67 -4.23 -4.19
C VAL A 65 -2.42 -3.60 -3.03
N PHE A 66 -3.17 -2.54 -3.34
CA PHE A 66 -4.02 -1.87 -2.37
C PHE A 66 -5.45 -2.39 -2.47
N GLN A 67 -6.02 -2.73 -1.33
CA GLN A 67 -7.44 -2.97 -1.16
C GLN A 67 -8.05 -1.74 -0.47
N TYR A 68 -9.01 -1.09 -1.12
CA TYR A 68 -9.64 0.12 -0.59
C TYR A 68 -10.94 -0.18 0.13
N TYR A 69 -11.08 0.35 1.35
CA TYR A 69 -12.26 0.15 2.20
C TYR A 69 -13.12 1.40 2.36
N GLY A 70 -12.80 2.49 1.65
CA GLY A 70 -13.47 3.78 1.83
C GLY A 70 -12.75 4.68 2.84
N ASN A 71 -13.08 5.98 2.83
CA ASN A 71 -12.59 6.97 3.79
C ASN A 71 -11.05 6.94 3.99
N PHE A 72 -10.30 6.83 2.90
CA PHE A 72 -8.84 6.74 2.93
C PHE A 72 -8.25 5.58 3.76
N ASN A 73 -9.03 4.51 3.98
CA ASN A 73 -8.56 3.28 4.59
C ASN A 73 -8.21 2.24 3.53
N PHE A 74 -7.02 1.67 3.65
CA PHE A 74 -6.47 0.69 2.73
C PHE A 74 -5.86 -0.48 3.48
N MET A 75 -5.85 -1.66 2.85
CA MET A 75 -4.88 -2.71 3.15
C MET A 75 -3.87 -2.76 2.01
N ALA A 76 -2.58 -2.91 2.33
CA ALA A 76 -1.50 -3.06 1.37
C ALA A 76 -0.86 -4.44 1.49
N ARG A 77 -0.68 -5.09 0.35
CA ARG A 77 0.18 -6.28 0.21
C ARG A 77 1.34 -5.95 -0.70
N VAL A 78 2.51 -6.44 -0.34
CA VAL A 78 3.76 -6.19 -1.06
C VAL A 78 4.15 -7.45 -1.81
N PHE A 79 4.45 -7.32 -3.09
CA PHE A 79 4.93 -8.41 -3.92
C PHE A 79 6.26 -8.04 -4.54
N ASP A 80 7.17 -9.02 -4.58
CA ASP A 80 8.44 -8.88 -5.26
C ASP A 80 8.29 -8.97 -6.78
N HIS A 81 9.41 -8.74 -7.48
CA HIS A 81 9.48 -8.82 -8.94
C HIS A 81 9.13 -10.22 -9.51
N SER A 82 9.20 -11.28 -8.69
CA SER A 82 8.78 -12.64 -9.04
C SER A 82 7.29 -12.89 -8.84
N ASN A 83 6.53 -11.85 -8.48
CA ASN A 83 5.11 -11.89 -8.12
C ASN A 83 4.81 -12.69 -6.84
N CYS A 84 5.81 -12.93 -5.99
CA CYS A 84 5.63 -13.56 -4.69
C CYS A 84 5.38 -12.50 -3.62
N GLU A 85 4.45 -12.78 -2.69
CA GLU A 85 4.17 -11.86 -1.58
C GLU A 85 5.38 -11.79 -0.63
N LYS A 86 5.90 -10.59 -0.38
CA LYS A 86 7.01 -10.38 0.56
C LYS A 86 6.49 -10.53 1.99
N LYS A 87 7.21 -11.31 2.79
CA LYS A 87 6.98 -11.39 4.24
C LYS A 87 7.55 -10.14 4.91
N VAL A 88 6.77 -9.53 5.80
CA VAL A 88 7.25 -8.49 6.71
C VAL A 88 8.22 -9.12 7.71
N TYR A 89 9.46 -8.64 7.67
CA TYR A 89 10.46 -8.97 8.68
C TYR A 89 10.22 -8.06 9.89
N VAL A 90 9.39 -8.51 10.83
CA VAL A 90 9.31 -7.87 12.14
C VAL A 90 10.63 -8.19 12.86
N GLY A 91 11.45 -7.18 13.15
CA GLY A 91 12.65 -7.33 13.96
C GLY A 91 12.33 -8.09 15.24
N GLU A 92 13.21 -9.00 15.64
CA GLU A 92 13.03 -10.01 16.68
C GLU A 92 12.64 -9.42 18.06
N ALA A 93 11.37 -9.10 18.26
CA ALA A 93 10.79 -8.79 19.58
C ALA A 93 9.45 -9.50 19.81
N SER A 94 9.13 -10.54 19.04
CA SER A 94 8.02 -11.45 19.34
C SER A 94 8.26 -12.84 18.75
N ARG A 95 9.22 -13.56 19.34
CA ARG A 95 9.30 -15.02 19.21
C ARG A 95 8.18 -15.64 20.05
N ASN A 96 6.99 -15.80 19.47
CA ASN A 96 6.08 -16.95 19.66
C ASN A 96 4.71 -16.69 19.02
N ALA A 97 4.60 -16.90 17.72
CA ALA A 97 3.35 -17.34 17.12
C ALA A 97 3.71 -18.45 16.13
N LYS A 98 3.34 -19.67 16.49
CA LYS A 98 3.53 -20.89 15.70
C LYS A 98 3.13 -20.63 14.26
N SER A 99 4.00 -21.04 13.33
CA SER A 99 3.68 -21.23 11.92
C SER A 99 2.36 -21.99 11.82
N ARG A 100 1.31 -21.31 11.40
CA ARG A 100 0.10 -21.94 10.92
C ARG A 100 0.14 -21.80 9.41
N ASP A 101 0.30 -22.94 8.74
CA ASP A 101 -0.12 -23.10 7.36
C ASP A 101 -1.56 -22.58 7.26
N ALA A 102 -1.73 -21.46 6.57
CA ALA A 102 -3.03 -20.87 6.32
C ALA A 102 -3.30 -20.88 4.81
N ALA A 103 -3.28 -22.08 4.23
CA ALA A 103 -4.32 -22.39 3.27
C ALA A 103 -5.66 -22.16 4.00
N ASN A 104 -6.51 -21.29 3.42
CA ASN A 104 -7.77 -20.79 3.96
C ASN A 104 -7.72 -19.76 5.10
N SER A 105 -7.85 -18.49 4.70
CA SER A 105 -9.09 -17.75 4.99
C SER A 105 -9.19 -16.53 4.08
N PHE A 106 -9.55 -16.75 2.82
CA PHE A 106 -10.16 -15.72 1.98
C PHE A 106 -11.51 -15.34 2.59
N LYS A 107 -11.50 -14.52 3.65
CA LYS A 107 -12.71 -13.81 4.05
C LYS A 107 -12.82 -12.59 3.15
N THR A 108 -13.43 -12.85 2.01
CA THR A 108 -13.89 -11.88 1.01
C THR A 108 -14.83 -10.89 1.69
N ARG A 109 -14.28 -9.81 2.24
CA ARG A 109 -15.00 -8.53 2.17
C ARG A 109 -14.81 -8.04 0.75
N LYS A 110 -15.87 -8.04 -0.05
CA LYS A 110 -15.84 -7.66 -1.48
C LYS A 110 -15.15 -6.29 -1.60
N PRO A 111 -13.93 -6.21 -2.15
CA PRO A 111 -13.32 -4.91 -2.39
C PRO A 111 -14.04 -4.23 -3.54
N SER A 112 -14.22 -2.91 -3.42
CA SER A 112 -14.84 -2.10 -4.46
C SER A 112 -13.98 -1.95 -5.71
N PHE A 113 -12.66 -2.20 -5.62
CA PHE A 113 -11.75 -2.13 -6.77
C PHE A 113 -10.37 -2.70 -6.43
N MET A 114 -9.80 -3.55 -7.29
CA MET A 114 -8.38 -3.99 -7.21
C MET A 114 -7.62 -3.39 -8.38
N LYS A 115 -6.50 -2.69 -8.15
CA LYS A 115 -5.68 -2.13 -9.23
C LYS A 115 -4.19 -2.39 -9.03
N LYS A 116 -3.59 -2.99 -10.05
CA LYS A 116 -2.14 -3.21 -10.19
C LYS A 116 -1.49 -1.90 -10.64
N ILE A 117 -0.59 -1.34 -9.84
CA ILE A 117 0.20 -0.16 -10.22
C ILE A 117 1.58 -0.67 -10.65
N ARG A 118 1.96 -0.45 -11.92
CA ARG A 118 3.33 -0.72 -12.41
C ARG A 118 4.19 0.53 -12.19
N GLY A 119 5.43 0.33 -11.72
CA GLY A 119 6.40 1.37 -11.44
C GLY A 119 6.74 2.22 -12.68
N LEU A 120 6.99 3.50 -12.43
CA LEU A 120 7.34 4.53 -13.40
C LEU A 120 8.64 4.16 -14.13
N LYS A 121 8.61 4.18 -15.46
CA LYS A 121 9.84 4.32 -16.27
C LYS A 121 10.30 5.78 -16.18
N HIS A 122 11.56 5.99 -15.82
CA HIS A 122 12.28 7.21 -16.16
C HIS A 122 12.82 7.04 -17.57
N GLU A 123 12.33 7.83 -18.53
CA GLU A 123 13.14 8.28 -19.65
C GLU A 123 13.64 9.67 -19.27
N VAL A 124 14.96 9.78 -19.14
CA VAL A 124 15.69 11.04 -19.20
C VAL A 124 16.40 11.00 -20.54
N LEU A 125 15.96 11.84 -21.47
CA LEU A 125 16.73 12.90 -22.12
C LEU A 125 15.73 13.94 -22.65
#